data_AF-A0AB38WXX5-F1
#
_entry.id   AF-A0AB38WXX5-F1
#
_cell.length_a   1.000
_cell.length_b   1.000
_cell.length_c   1.000
_cell.angle_alpha   90.00
_cell.angle_beta   90.00
_cell.angle_gamma   90.00
#
_symmetry.space_group_name_H-M   'P 1'
#
loop_
_entity.id
_entity.type
_entity.pdbx_description
1 polymer ?
#
loop_
_entity_poly.entity_id
_entity_poly.type
_entity_poly.pdbx_seq_one_letter_code
_entity_poly.pdbx_strand_id
1 'polypeptide(L)'
;MLELGKTKSAPAAGDLIKDVSEASFMADVVDASQTVPVIVDFWAPWCGPCKTLGPALEAAVTRANGAVKMAKINVDQNQMIAGQMRVQSIPTVYAFWQGQPIDGFQGAVPPSEIEAFVARVIAAAGGEPEDGLDEALDAADEMLETGAVADAAQTYAAILQEDPLNARGYAGLARAHMALGELDQAEAILNGAPAEISHAPEIDAAHAQLALARQAQDAGPVNELRAAVEADPANLQARFDLAQALYANGQAQEAVDELLDLFRRDREWNDGAAKTQLFTIFEALKPNDPVLLSGRRKLSSMIFA
;
A
#
# COMPACT_ATOMS: atom_id res chain seq x y z
N MET A 1 -27.89 -25.70 -16.49
CA MET A 1 -27.69 -24.30 -16.88
C MET A 1 -27.17 -23.58 -15.65
N LEU A 2 -25.86 -23.34 -15.61
CA LEU A 2 -25.22 -22.51 -14.59
C LEU A 2 -25.49 -21.04 -14.97
N GLU A 3 -26.11 -20.29 -14.07
CA GLU A 3 -26.25 -18.85 -14.17
C GLU A 3 -24.92 -18.20 -13.78
N LEU A 4 -24.22 -17.64 -14.77
CA LEU A 4 -22.98 -16.90 -14.63
C LEU A 4 -23.26 -15.44 -14.29
N GLY A 5 -22.60 -14.94 -13.23
CA GLY A 5 -22.05 -13.59 -13.15
C GLY A 5 -23.03 -12.41 -13.24
N LYS A 6 -23.64 -12.02 -12.13
CA LYS A 6 -24.00 -10.62 -11.91
C LYS A 6 -22.76 -9.87 -11.46
N THR A 7 -22.09 -9.20 -12.38
CA THR A 7 -21.15 -8.12 -12.05
C THR A 7 -21.93 -7.05 -11.29
N LYS A 8 -21.60 -6.90 -10.01
CA LYS A 8 -22.14 -5.85 -9.14
C LYS A 8 -21.49 -4.55 -9.59
N SER A 9 -22.19 -3.77 -10.41
CA SER A 9 -21.75 -2.44 -10.84
C SER A 9 -21.44 -1.61 -9.58
N ALA A 10 -20.28 -0.97 -9.54
CA ALA A 10 -19.96 0.02 -8.51
C ALA A 10 -21.08 1.08 -8.46
N PRO A 11 -21.54 1.49 -7.26
CA PRO A 11 -22.53 2.56 -7.14
C PRO A 11 -21.94 3.87 -7.67
N ALA A 12 -22.75 4.69 -8.34
CA ALA A 12 -22.31 6.04 -8.70
C ALA A 12 -22.04 6.86 -7.42
N ALA A 13 -21.09 7.80 -7.44
CA ALA A 13 -20.78 8.64 -6.28
C ALA A 13 -22.01 9.36 -5.67
N GLY A 14 -23.04 9.65 -6.49
CA GLY A 14 -24.32 10.21 -6.04
C GLY A 14 -25.23 9.25 -5.24
N ASP A 15 -24.96 7.95 -5.27
CA ASP A 15 -25.68 6.95 -4.46
C ASP A 15 -25.05 6.72 -3.07
N LEU A 16 -23.78 7.13 -2.90
CA LEU A 16 -23.03 6.94 -1.66
C LEU A 16 -23.14 8.12 -0.71
N ILE A 17 -23.29 9.34 -1.23
CA ILE A 17 -23.28 10.58 -0.45
C ILE A 17 -24.53 11.39 -0.78
N LYS A 18 -25.32 11.73 0.24
CA LYS A 18 -26.61 12.39 0.05
C LYS A 18 -26.88 13.46 1.10
N ASP A 19 -27.44 14.59 0.69
CA ASP A 19 -28.05 15.55 1.61
C ASP A 19 -29.38 15.00 2.14
N VAL A 20 -29.51 14.96 3.47
CA VAL A 20 -30.64 14.38 4.18
C VAL A 20 -31.41 15.47 4.93
N SER A 21 -32.74 15.34 4.90
CA SER A 21 -33.65 16.25 5.60
C SER A 21 -34.37 15.56 6.75
N GLU A 22 -35.07 16.33 7.58
CA GLU A 22 -35.96 15.79 8.61
C GLU A 22 -36.97 14.77 8.07
N ALA A 23 -37.49 14.99 6.87
CA ALA A 23 -38.46 14.09 6.25
C ALA A 23 -37.84 12.77 5.77
N SER A 24 -36.56 12.76 5.41
CA SER A 24 -35.91 11.61 4.80
C SER A 24 -34.96 10.85 5.74
N PHE A 25 -34.67 11.39 6.93
CA PHE A 25 -33.74 10.79 7.90
C PHE A 25 -34.05 9.35 8.26
N MET A 26 -35.33 9.01 8.50
CA MET A 26 -35.71 7.64 8.82
C MET A 26 -35.35 6.67 7.71
N ALA A 27 -35.65 7.01 6.45
CA ALA A 27 -35.35 6.14 5.31
C ALA A 27 -33.86 6.12 4.97
N ASP A 28 -33.23 7.30 4.89
CA ASP A 28 -31.87 7.47 4.36
C ASP A 28 -30.77 7.17 5.39
N VAL A 29 -31.08 7.21 6.70
CA VAL A 29 -30.12 6.94 7.77
C VAL A 29 -30.52 5.69 8.54
N VAL A 30 -31.68 5.69 9.20
CA VAL A 30 -32.05 4.62 10.12
C VAL A 30 -32.31 3.30 9.39
N ASP A 31 -33.20 3.31 8.38
CA ASP A 31 -33.55 2.12 7.62
C ASP A 31 -32.39 1.66 6.72
N ALA A 32 -31.69 2.60 6.07
CA ALA A 32 -30.49 2.31 5.28
C ALA A 32 -29.40 1.60 6.11
N SER A 33 -29.20 2.05 7.36
CA SER A 33 -28.22 1.47 8.30
C SER A 33 -28.52 0.03 8.73
N GLN A 34 -29.66 -0.54 8.37
CA GLN A 34 -29.93 -1.97 8.56
C GLN A 34 -29.12 -2.85 7.60
N THR A 35 -28.64 -2.26 6.49
CA THR A 35 -27.98 -3.00 5.40
C THR A 35 -26.57 -2.51 5.11
N VAL A 36 -26.34 -1.20 5.16
CA VAL A 36 -25.01 -0.59 4.98
C VAL A 36 -24.86 0.50 6.04
N PRO A 37 -23.77 0.52 6.83
CA PRO A 37 -23.57 1.56 7.83
C PRO A 37 -23.58 2.97 7.22
N VAL A 38 -24.20 3.92 7.94
CA VAL A 38 -24.42 5.29 7.46
C VAL A 38 -23.69 6.28 8.37
N ILE A 39 -22.73 7.00 7.80
CA ILE A 39 -22.02 8.10 8.46
C ILE A 39 -22.81 9.38 8.25
N VAL A 40 -23.15 10.07 9.33
CA VAL A 40 -23.95 11.30 9.33
C VAL A 40 -23.05 12.47 9.69
N ASP A 41 -22.89 13.42 8.78
CA ASP A 41 -22.15 14.68 8.99
C ASP A 41 -23.13 15.83 9.28
N PHE A 42 -23.05 16.36 10.50
CA PHE A 42 -23.80 17.54 10.94
C PHE A 42 -22.98 18.80 10.70
N TRP A 43 -23.43 19.61 9.74
CA TRP A 43 -22.68 20.77 9.25
C TRP A 43 -23.57 22.01 9.07
N ALA A 44 -22.94 23.15 8.76
CA ALA A 44 -23.62 24.37 8.33
C ALA A 44 -22.70 25.20 7.41
N PRO A 45 -23.24 26.05 6.51
CA PRO A 45 -22.42 26.80 5.54
C PRO A 45 -21.48 27.83 6.19
N TRP A 46 -21.84 28.32 7.39
CA TRP A 46 -21.04 29.27 8.17
C TRP A 46 -19.96 28.58 9.03
N CYS A 47 -19.96 27.25 9.09
CA CYS A 47 -18.97 26.49 9.85
C CYS A 47 -17.64 26.42 9.10
N GLY A 48 -16.63 27.15 9.59
CA GLY A 48 -15.27 27.12 9.03
C GLY A 48 -14.66 25.71 8.98
N PRO A 49 -14.56 24.99 10.13
CA PRO A 49 -13.95 23.65 10.16
C PRO A 49 -14.66 22.61 9.29
N CYS A 50 -15.99 22.74 9.10
CA CYS A 50 -16.77 21.84 8.25
C CYS A 50 -16.31 21.87 6.78
N LYS A 51 -15.77 23.02 6.30
CA LYS A 51 -15.29 23.16 4.92
C LYS A 51 -14.04 22.33 4.63
N THR A 52 -13.29 21.95 5.67
CA THR A 52 -12.13 21.05 5.54
C THR A 52 -12.55 19.60 5.80
N LEU A 53 -13.35 19.37 6.84
CA LEU A 53 -13.77 18.01 7.22
C LEU A 53 -14.66 17.35 6.16
N GLY A 54 -15.65 18.08 5.64
CA GLY A 54 -16.64 17.53 4.70
C GLY A 54 -15.99 16.86 3.49
N PRO A 55 -15.16 17.55 2.70
CA PRO A 55 -14.49 16.95 1.54
C PRO A 55 -13.59 15.75 1.89
N ALA A 56 -12.91 15.78 3.04
CA ALA A 56 -12.07 14.66 3.47
C ALA A 56 -12.90 13.42 3.86
N LEU A 57 -14.05 13.64 4.51
CA LEU A 57 -14.99 12.57 4.86
C LEU A 57 -15.69 11.99 3.63
N GLU A 58 -16.09 12.85 2.68
CA GLU A 58 -16.64 12.43 1.38
C GLU A 58 -15.64 11.54 0.62
N ALA A 59 -14.37 11.95 0.54
CA ALA A 59 -13.33 11.17 -0.12
C ALA A 59 -13.08 9.81 0.54
N ALA A 60 -13.12 9.74 1.88
CA ALA A 60 -12.98 8.48 2.61
C ALA A 60 -14.18 7.54 2.37
N VAL A 61 -15.40 8.07 2.33
CA VAL A 61 -16.61 7.30 2.02
C VAL A 61 -16.61 6.80 0.57
N THR A 62 -16.15 7.62 -0.38
CA THR A 62 -16.01 7.19 -1.77
C THR A 62 -15.01 6.05 -1.92
N ARG A 63 -13.84 6.13 -1.27
CA ARG A 63 -12.85 5.04 -1.26
C ARG A 63 -13.37 3.75 -0.66
N ALA A 64 -14.23 3.84 0.35
CA ALA A 64 -14.89 2.68 0.93
C ALA A 64 -15.89 1.99 -0.02
N ASN A 65 -16.09 2.48 -1.25
CA ASN A 65 -16.76 1.80 -2.36
C ASN A 65 -18.11 1.14 -2.02
N GLY A 66 -18.91 1.79 -1.18
CA GLY A 66 -20.22 1.29 -0.76
C GLY A 66 -20.25 0.39 0.48
N ALA A 67 -19.10 0.15 1.13
CA ALA A 67 -19.04 -0.43 2.47
C ALA A 67 -19.64 0.49 3.55
N VAL A 68 -19.64 1.81 3.30
CA VAL A 68 -20.38 2.82 4.06
C VAL A 68 -21.14 3.76 3.13
N LYS A 69 -22.17 4.42 3.65
CA LYS A 69 -22.84 5.57 3.03
C LYS A 69 -22.67 6.82 3.88
N MET A 70 -22.87 7.98 3.28
CA MET A 70 -22.81 9.28 3.96
C MET A 70 -24.11 10.07 3.80
N ALA A 71 -24.59 10.60 4.92
CA ALA A 71 -25.73 11.50 5.03
C ALA A 71 -25.26 12.86 5.54
N LYS A 72 -25.48 13.91 4.76
CA LYS A 72 -25.13 15.29 5.14
C LYS A 72 -26.36 15.99 5.67
N ILE A 73 -26.29 16.49 6.90
CA ILE A 73 -27.40 17.17 7.56
C ILE A 73 -26.99 18.59 7.90
N ASN A 74 -27.62 19.55 7.20
CA ASN A 74 -27.49 20.95 7.55
C ASN A 74 -28.30 21.25 8.83
N VAL A 75 -27.63 21.63 9.91
CA VAL A 75 -28.27 21.86 11.22
C VAL A 75 -29.17 23.10 11.26
N ASP A 76 -28.96 24.08 10.37
CA ASP A 76 -29.84 25.26 10.28
C ASP A 76 -31.21 24.89 9.72
N GLN A 77 -31.26 23.91 8.83
CA GLN A 77 -32.47 23.44 8.14
C GLN A 77 -33.15 22.29 8.87
N ASN A 78 -32.43 21.56 9.71
CA ASN A 78 -32.88 20.31 10.34
C ASN A 78 -32.70 20.35 11.86
N GLN A 79 -33.22 21.41 12.49
CA GLN A 79 -33.03 21.69 13.92
C GLN A 79 -33.60 20.61 14.84
N MET A 80 -34.71 19.95 14.43
CA MET A 80 -35.34 18.91 15.24
C MET A 80 -34.41 17.70 15.38
N ILE A 81 -33.79 17.25 14.28
CA ILE A 81 -32.83 16.14 14.32
C ILE A 81 -31.59 16.54 15.10
N ALA A 82 -31.04 17.72 14.85
CA ALA A 82 -29.87 18.21 15.58
C ALA A 82 -30.11 18.21 17.10
N GLY A 83 -31.30 18.64 17.53
CA GLY A 83 -31.72 18.58 18.93
C GLY A 83 -31.89 17.15 19.46
N GLN A 84 -32.56 16.26 18.72
CA GLN A 84 -32.75 14.85 19.09
C GLN A 84 -31.43 14.10 19.25
N MET A 85 -30.50 14.34 18.33
CA MET A 85 -29.15 13.79 18.32
C MET A 85 -28.19 14.50 19.29
N ARG A 86 -28.68 15.52 20.02
CA ARG A 86 -27.92 16.31 21.00
C ARG A 86 -26.65 16.92 20.42
N VAL A 87 -26.69 17.38 19.17
CA VAL A 87 -25.59 18.09 18.52
C VAL A 87 -25.40 19.45 19.20
N GLN A 88 -24.32 19.61 19.96
CA GLN A 88 -24.02 20.84 20.71
C GLN A 88 -23.05 21.77 19.98
N SER A 89 -22.24 21.24 19.09
CA SER A 89 -21.34 22.01 18.23
C SER A 89 -21.18 21.29 16.90
N ILE A 90 -20.69 22.02 15.88
CA ILE A 90 -20.42 21.48 14.55
C ILE A 90 -18.97 21.76 14.14
N PRO A 91 -18.34 20.87 13.35
CA PRO A 91 -18.91 19.62 12.83
C PRO A 91 -19.06 18.55 13.91
N THR A 92 -20.09 17.72 13.79
CA THR A 92 -20.25 16.47 14.55
C THR A 92 -20.56 15.37 13.57
N VAL A 93 -19.92 14.22 13.74
CA VAL A 93 -20.09 13.06 12.87
C VAL A 93 -20.54 11.87 13.71
N TYR A 94 -21.59 11.19 13.28
CA TYR A 94 -22.06 9.94 13.89
C TYR A 94 -22.11 8.82 12.87
N ALA A 95 -21.73 7.61 13.25
CA ALA A 95 -21.95 6.41 12.44
C ALA A 95 -23.16 5.63 12.96
N PHE A 96 -24.03 5.22 12.04
CA PHE A 96 -25.21 4.42 12.31
C PHE A 96 -25.06 3.01 11.75
N TRP A 97 -25.43 2.02 12.54
CA TRP A 97 -25.55 0.62 12.13
C TRP A 97 -26.71 -0.02 12.89
N GLN A 98 -27.50 -0.86 12.20
CA GLN A 98 -28.69 -1.51 12.76
C GLN A 98 -29.66 -0.50 13.41
N GLY A 99 -29.78 0.69 12.83
CA GLY A 99 -30.69 1.75 13.27
C GLY A 99 -30.24 2.50 14.52
N GLN A 100 -29.01 2.32 14.99
CA GLN A 100 -28.48 2.97 16.21
C GLN A 100 -27.12 3.63 15.93
N PRO A 101 -26.77 4.72 16.64
CA PRO A 101 -25.44 5.29 16.58
C PRO A 101 -24.43 4.35 17.27
N ILE A 102 -23.36 3.99 16.56
CA ILE A 102 -22.34 3.03 17.01
C ILE A 102 -20.96 3.67 17.29
N ASP A 103 -20.65 4.80 16.66
CA ASP A 103 -19.42 5.58 16.88
C ASP A 103 -19.67 7.05 16.50
N GLY A 104 -18.78 7.96 16.88
CA GLY A 104 -18.82 9.35 16.44
C GLY A 104 -17.73 10.23 17.02
N PHE A 105 -17.53 11.39 16.41
CA PHE A 105 -16.59 12.39 16.87
C PHE A 105 -17.13 13.81 16.68
N GLN A 106 -16.48 14.77 17.33
CA GLN A 106 -16.84 16.18 17.27
C GLN A 106 -15.60 17.04 16.98
N GLY A 107 -15.79 18.07 16.16
CA GLY A 107 -14.71 18.92 15.67
C GLY A 107 -14.07 18.38 14.40
N ALA A 108 -13.16 19.17 13.84
CA ALA A 108 -12.33 18.71 12.71
C ALA A 108 -11.18 17.86 13.24
N VAL A 109 -10.97 16.71 12.60
CA VAL A 109 -9.91 15.74 12.91
C VAL A 109 -8.98 15.57 11.70
N PRO A 110 -7.74 15.08 11.87
CA PRO A 110 -6.83 14.82 10.76
C PRO A 110 -7.37 13.75 9.79
N PRO A 111 -6.96 13.74 8.50
CA PRO A 111 -7.40 12.75 7.52
C PRO A 111 -7.20 11.29 7.96
N SER A 112 -6.07 10.98 8.61
CA SER A 112 -5.80 9.63 9.12
C SER A 112 -6.81 9.17 10.20
N GLU A 113 -7.35 10.10 10.99
CA GLU A 113 -8.37 9.81 11.99
C GLU A 113 -9.73 9.57 11.34
N ILE A 114 -10.02 10.26 10.24
CA ILE A 114 -11.21 10.02 9.39
C ILE A 114 -11.15 8.61 8.81
N GLU A 115 -10.01 8.22 8.23
CA GLU A 115 -9.82 6.88 7.65
C GLU A 115 -9.95 5.80 8.72
N ALA A 116 -9.31 5.99 9.87
CA ALA A 116 -9.45 5.08 11.01
C ALA A 116 -10.90 4.99 11.50
N PHE A 117 -11.66 6.10 11.49
CA PHE A 117 -13.07 6.10 11.84
C PHE A 117 -13.90 5.29 10.83
N VAL A 118 -13.75 5.53 9.52
CA VAL A 118 -14.46 4.77 8.47
C VAL A 118 -14.14 3.28 8.57
N ALA A 119 -12.87 2.91 8.75
CA ALA A 119 -12.45 1.52 8.91
C ALA A 119 -13.10 0.85 10.14
N ARG A 120 -13.17 1.54 11.29
CA ARG A 120 -13.87 1.02 12.48
C ARG A 120 -15.36 0.82 12.23
N VAL A 121 -16.00 1.72 11.51
CA VAL A 121 -17.44 1.63 11.18
C VAL A 121 -17.71 0.42 10.29
N ILE A 122 -16.89 0.20 9.27
CA ILE A 122 -17.00 -0.97 8.39
C ILE A 122 -16.80 -2.27 9.19
N ALA A 123 -15.75 -2.33 10.01
CA ALA A 123 -15.47 -3.49 10.86
C ALA A 123 -16.61 -3.77 11.86
N ALA A 124 -17.19 -2.73 12.46
CA ALA A 124 -18.33 -2.86 13.37
C ALA A 124 -19.60 -3.37 12.67
N ALA A 125 -19.73 -3.13 11.37
CA ALA A 125 -20.80 -3.68 10.54
C ALA A 125 -20.56 -5.12 10.07
N GLY A 126 -19.40 -5.72 10.41
CA GLY A 126 -19.02 -7.07 9.98
C GLY A 126 -18.54 -7.14 8.54
N GLY A 127 -18.24 -5.99 7.91
CA GLY A 127 -17.52 -5.92 6.65
C GLY A 127 -16.01 -5.86 6.87
N GLU A 128 -15.26 -6.29 5.88
CA GLU A 128 -13.86 -5.87 5.75
C GLU A 128 -13.84 -4.56 4.93
N PRO A 129 -12.90 -3.63 5.17
CA PRO A 129 -12.72 -2.49 4.28
C PRO A 129 -12.33 -3.01 2.89
N GLU A 130 -13.31 -3.23 2.02
CA GLU A 130 -13.08 -3.43 0.59
C GLU A 130 -12.76 -2.05 -0.01
N ASP A 131 -11.49 -1.66 0.04
CA ASP A 131 -10.99 -0.69 -0.94
C ASP A 131 -11.03 -1.42 -2.29
N GLY A 132 -11.85 -0.95 -3.24
CA GLY A 132 -11.92 -1.56 -4.56
C GLY A 132 -10.56 -1.60 -5.27
N LEU A 133 -9.61 -0.78 -4.81
CA LEU A 133 -8.23 -0.77 -5.26
C LEU A 133 -7.42 -1.95 -4.73
N ASP A 134 -7.72 -2.51 -3.56
CA ASP A 134 -6.99 -3.67 -3.00
C ASP A 134 -7.22 -4.93 -3.84
N GLU A 135 -8.45 -5.19 -4.29
CA GLU A 135 -8.73 -6.29 -5.23
C GLU A 135 -8.01 -6.08 -6.58
N ALA A 136 -7.96 -4.83 -7.06
CA ALA A 136 -7.26 -4.49 -8.29
C ALA A 136 -5.74 -4.66 -8.15
N LEU A 137 -5.18 -4.31 -6.98
CA LEU A 137 -3.76 -4.52 -6.65
C LEU A 137 -3.43 -6.01 -6.58
N ASP A 138 -4.27 -6.82 -5.94
CA ASP A 138 -4.11 -8.27 -5.89
C ASP A 138 -4.14 -8.90 -7.29
N ALA A 139 -5.09 -8.47 -8.14
CA ALA A 139 -5.17 -8.91 -9.52
C ALA A 139 -3.93 -8.49 -10.34
N ALA A 140 -3.42 -7.26 -10.14
CA ALA A 140 -2.22 -6.78 -10.81
C ALA A 140 -0.95 -7.54 -10.37
N ASP A 141 -0.83 -7.86 -9.07
CA ASP A 141 0.25 -8.70 -8.55
C ASP A 141 0.20 -10.11 -9.15
N GLU A 142 -0.99 -10.73 -9.25
CA GLU A 142 -1.16 -12.04 -9.90
C GLU A 142 -0.78 -12.00 -11.38
N MET A 143 -1.18 -10.96 -12.12
CA MET A 143 -0.79 -10.77 -13.52
C MET A 143 0.74 -10.68 -13.66
N LEU A 144 1.40 -9.95 -12.76
CA LEU A 144 2.85 -9.84 -12.77
C LEU A 144 3.53 -11.19 -12.50
N GLU A 145 3.04 -11.96 -11.52
CA GLU A 145 3.58 -13.28 -11.17
C GLU A 145 3.36 -14.32 -12.27
N THR A 146 2.23 -14.25 -12.98
CA THR A 146 1.89 -15.18 -14.07
C THR A 146 2.49 -14.77 -15.42
N GLY A 147 3.19 -13.63 -15.49
CA GLY A 147 3.89 -13.15 -16.68
C GLY A 147 3.04 -12.30 -17.62
N ALA A 148 1.80 -11.93 -17.24
CA ALA A 148 0.98 -10.93 -17.92
C ALA A 148 1.45 -9.50 -17.56
N VAL A 149 2.75 -9.24 -17.77
CA VAL A 149 3.45 -8.05 -17.25
C VAL A 149 2.87 -6.74 -17.81
N ALA A 150 2.52 -6.71 -19.10
CA ALA A 150 1.96 -5.50 -19.73
C ALA A 150 0.56 -5.14 -19.17
N ASP A 151 -0.26 -6.16 -18.89
CA ASP A 151 -1.59 -5.97 -18.31
C ASP A 151 -1.49 -5.54 -16.84
N ALA A 152 -0.53 -6.11 -16.10
CA ALA A 152 -0.20 -5.69 -14.75
C ALA A 152 0.20 -4.20 -14.70
N ALA A 153 1.11 -3.77 -15.59
CA ALA A 153 1.52 -2.37 -15.70
C ALA A 153 0.35 -1.42 -15.97
N GLN A 154 -0.56 -1.79 -16.87
CA GLN A 154 -1.76 -1.00 -17.15
C GLN A 154 -2.68 -0.90 -15.93
N THR A 155 -2.84 -1.99 -15.19
CA THR A 155 -3.69 -2.05 -14.00
C THR A 155 -3.13 -1.19 -12.88
N TYR A 156 -1.82 -1.28 -12.60
CA TYR A 156 -1.16 -0.38 -11.65
C TYR A 156 -1.26 1.09 -12.05
N ALA A 157 -1.09 1.41 -13.34
CA ALA A 157 -1.24 2.77 -13.82
C ALA A 157 -2.67 3.31 -13.62
N ALA A 158 -3.69 2.46 -13.81
CA ALA A 158 -5.08 2.83 -13.54
C ALA A 158 -5.33 3.07 -12.04
N ILE A 159 -4.80 2.20 -11.16
CA ILE A 159 -4.87 2.37 -9.71
C ILE A 159 -4.25 3.71 -9.29
N LEU A 160 -3.09 4.07 -9.85
CA LEU A 160 -2.41 5.34 -9.55
C LEU A 160 -3.12 6.58 -10.10
N GLN A 161 -4.02 6.44 -11.07
CA GLN A 161 -4.89 7.54 -11.50
C GLN A 161 -6.00 7.81 -10.49
N GLU A 162 -6.47 6.79 -9.78
CA GLU A 162 -7.52 6.90 -8.76
C GLU A 162 -6.94 7.24 -7.37
N ASP A 163 -5.82 6.61 -7.00
CA ASP A 163 -5.08 6.87 -5.77
C ASP A 163 -3.59 7.16 -6.06
N PRO A 164 -3.24 8.45 -6.25
CA PRO A 164 -1.86 8.87 -6.48
C PRO A 164 -0.94 8.66 -5.27
N LEU A 165 -1.45 8.25 -4.10
CA LEU A 165 -0.66 7.96 -2.91
C LEU A 165 -0.57 6.44 -2.64
N ASN A 166 -0.88 5.59 -3.62
CA ASN A 166 -0.81 4.15 -3.45
C ASN A 166 0.63 3.62 -3.60
N ALA A 167 1.33 3.41 -2.47
CA ALA A 167 2.70 2.90 -2.46
C ALA A 167 2.85 1.54 -3.15
N ARG A 168 1.92 0.61 -2.91
CA ARG A 168 1.92 -0.71 -3.55
C ARG A 168 1.74 -0.60 -5.06
N GLY A 169 0.91 0.33 -5.53
CA GLY A 169 0.70 0.63 -6.95
C GLY A 169 1.96 1.14 -7.64
N TYR A 170 2.69 2.10 -7.04
CA TYR A 170 3.97 2.60 -7.58
C TYR A 170 5.03 1.50 -7.63
N ALA A 171 5.19 0.76 -6.53
CA ALA A 171 6.14 -0.35 -6.47
C ALA A 171 5.79 -1.45 -7.47
N GLY A 172 4.50 -1.78 -7.62
CA GLY A 172 3.99 -2.72 -8.62
C GLY A 172 4.27 -2.30 -10.05
N LEU A 173 4.00 -1.03 -10.39
CA LEU A 173 4.25 -0.48 -11.72
C LEU A 173 5.76 -0.50 -12.05
N ALA A 174 6.61 -0.08 -11.12
CA ALA A 174 8.05 -0.16 -11.29
C ALA A 174 8.52 -1.61 -11.51
N ARG A 175 8.02 -2.56 -10.71
CA ARG A 175 8.30 -4.00 -10.88
C ARG A 175 7.88 -4.53 -12.26
N ALA A 176 6.74 -4.09 -12.77
CA ALA A 176 6.30 -4.47 -14.12
C ALA A 176 7.26 -3.95 -15.19
N HIS A 177 7.69 -2.68 -15.12
CA HIS A 177 8.68 -2.13 -16.06
C HIS A 177 10.04 -2.82 -15.94
N MET A 178 10.48 -3.20 -14.74
CA MET A 178 11.68 -4.02 -14.57
C MET A 178 11.56 -5.38 -15.27
N ALA A 179 10.41 -6.05 -15.13
CA ALA A 179 10.15 -7.32 -15.81
C ALA A 179 10.05 -7.18 -17.34
N LEU A 180 9.69 -6.00 -17.86
CA LEU A 180 9.77 -5.67 -19.30
C LEU A 180 11.20 -5.32 -19.77
N GLY A 181 12.17 -5.23 -18.85
CA GLY A 181 13.55 -4.81 -19.16
C GLY A 181 13.73 -3.28 -19.26
N GLU A 182 12.71 -2.51 -18.90
CA GLU A 182 12.67 -1.04 -19.02
C GLU A 182 13.15 -0.38 -17.71
N LEU A 183 14.41 -0.64 -17.32
CA LEU A 183 14.93 -0.20 -16.01
C LEU A 183 14.92 1.32 -15.83
N ASP A 184 15.19 2.09 -16.90
CA ASP A 184 15.14 3.56 -16.84
C ASP A 184 13.72 4.08 -16.58
N GLN A 185 12.70 3.40 -17.13
CA GLN A 185 11.31 3.73 -16.89
C GLN A 185 10.90 3.37 -15.46
N ALA A 186 11.32 2.21 -14.97
CA ALA A 186 11.11 1.82 -13.57
C ALA A 186 11.72 2.84 -12.60
N GLU A 187 12.94 3.32 -12.89
CA GLU A 187 13.58 4.38 -12.10
C GLU A 187 12.81 5.70 -12.13
N ALA A 188 12.34 6.11 -13.31
CA ALA A 188 11.54 7.33 -13.46
C ALA A 188 10.23 7.26 -12.66
N ILE A 189 9.59 6.09 -12.60
CA ILE A 189 8.38 5.86 -11.81
C ILE A 189 8.67 6.01 -10.31
N LEU A 190 9.72 5.35 -9.81
CA LEU A 190 10.09 5.41 -8.39
C LEU A 190 10.50 6.83 -7.98
N ASN A 191 11.28 7.52 -8.80
CA ASN A 191 11.66 8.92 -8.57
C ASN A 191 10.47 9.89 -8.67
N GLY A 192 9.38 9.48 -9.33
CA GLY A 192 8.14 10.23 -9.44
C GLY A 192 7.16 10.01 -8.28
N ALA A 193 7.46 9.08 -7.36
CA ALA A 193 6.59 8.80 -6.21
C ALA A 193 6.49 10.04 -5.29
N PRO A 194 5.28 10.37 -4.79
CA PRO A 194 5.10 11.46 -3.83
C PRO A 194 5.94 11.30 -2.56
N ALA A 195 6.36 12.42 -1.98
CA ALA A 195 7.25 12.44 -0.80
C ALA A 195 6.61 11.77 0.43
N GLU A 196 5.27 11.73 0.49
CA GLU A 196 4.49 11.09 1.54
C GLU A 196 4.69 9.57 1.57
N ILE A 197 5.01 8.97 0.42
CA ILE A 197 5.16 7.52 0.26
C ILE A 197 6.58 7.09 -0.08
N SER A 198 7.53 8.02 -0.20
CA SER A 198 8.89 7.74 -0.69
C SER A 198 9.71 6.77 0.16
N HIS A 199 9.29 6.53 1.40
CA HIS A 199 9.88 5.57 2.33
C HIS A 199 8.90 4.49 2.78
N ALA A 200 7.83 4.28 2.00
CA ALA A 200 6.97 3.13 2.22
C ALA A 200 7.77 1.85 1.96
N PRO A 201 7.58 0.77 2.75
CA PRO A 201 8.35 -0.47 2.60
C PRO A 201 8.32 -1.04 1.18
N GLU A 202 7.21 -0.87 0.47
CA GLU A 202 7.02 -1.31 -0.91
C GLU A 202 7.92 -0.54 -1.88
N ILE A 203 8.08 0.77 -1.67
CA ILE A 203 8.91 1.65 -2.49
C ILE A 203 10.40 1.36 -2.25
N ASP A 204 10.80 1.24 -0.98
CA ASP A 204 12.17 0.87 -0.62
C ASP A 204 12.55 -0.49 -1.22
N ALA A 205 11.65 -1.48 -1.14
CA ALA A 205 11.85 -2.79 -1.76
C ALA A 205 11.98 -2.70 -3.29
N ALA A 206 11.17 -1.88 -3.95
CA ALA A 206 11.25 -1.67 -5.40
C ALA A 206 12.56 -0.98 -5.82
N HIS A 207 13.06 -0.02 -5.05
CA HIS A 207 14.39 0.58 -5.28
C HIS A 207 15.50 -0.46 -5.13
N ALA A 208 15.45 -1.29 -4.09
CA ALA A 208 16.41 -2.38 -3.90
C ALA A 208 16.39 -3.38 -5.07
N GLN A 209 15.19 -3.74 -5.55
CA GLN A 209 15.02 -4.61 -6.72
C GLN A 209 15.60 -3.96 -7.99
N LEU A 210 15.38 -2.67 -8.21
CA LEU A 210 15.94 -1.93 -9.35
C LEU A 210 17.46 -1.88 -9.30
N ALA A 211 18.05 -1.63 -8.13
CA ALA A 211 19.49 -1.64 -7.93
C ALA A 211 20.09 -3.01 -8.30
N LEU A 212 19.47 -4.10 -7.84
CA LEU A 212 19.91 -5.46 -8.16
C LEU A 212 19.70 -5.80 -9.64
N ALA A 213 18.60 -5.35 -10.25
CA ALA A 213 18.35 -5.53 -11.68
C ALA A 213 19.40 -4.82 -12.55
N ARG A 214 19.83 -3.61 -12.16
CA ARG A 214 20.94 -2.90 -12.83
C ARG A 214 22.26 -3.65 -12.66
N GLN A 215 22.60 -4.08 -11.44
CA GLN A 215 23.81 -4.87 -11.19
C GLN A 215 23.84 -6.17 -12.01
N ALA A 216 22.68 -6.79 -12.24
CA ALA A 216 22.58 -7.99 -13.06
C ALA A 216 22.93 -7.76 -14.55
N GLN A 217 22.78 -6.54 -15.08
CA GLN A 217 23.18 -6.22 -16.46
C GLN A 217 24.70 -6.23 -16.65
N ASP A 218 25.44 -5.89 -15.59
CA ASP A 218 26.91 -5.82 -15.58
C ASP A 218 27.56 -7.08 -14.96
N ALA A 219 26.75 -8.09 -14.63
CA ALA A 219 27.23 -9.31 -13.98
C ALA A 219 28.16 -10.12 -14.89
N GLY A 220 29.37 -10.41 -14.39
CA GLY A 220 30.33 -11.28 -15.08
C GLY A 220 29.92 -12.77 -15.09
N PRO A 221 30.59 -13.61 -15.89
CA PRO A 221 30.30 -15.04 -15.97
C PRO A 221 30.63 -15.75 -14.63
N VAL A 222 29.60 -16.34 -14.02
CA VAL A 222 29.69 -17.03 -12.70
C VAL A 222 30.83 -18.04 -12.64
N ASN A 223 31.04 -18.82 -13.70
CA ASN A 223 32.08 -19.85 -13.71
C ASN A 223 33.50 -19.27 -13.64
N GLU A 224 33.75 -18.15 -14.31
CA GLU A 224 35.07 -17.51 -14.29
C GLU A 224 35.33 -16.84 -12.94
N LEU A 225 34.32 -16.16 -12.39
CA LEU A 225 34.39 -15.54 -11.07
C LEU A 225 34.58 -16.58 -9.97
N ARG A 226 33.90 -17.73 -10.08
CA ARG A 226 34.09 -18.86 -9.15
C ARG A 226 35.51 -19.40 -9.21
N ALA A 227 36.04 -19.63 -10.41
CA ALA A 227 37.42 -20.08 -10.58
C ALA A 227 38.44 -19.06 -10.03
N ALA A 228 38.16 -17.75 -10.16
CA ALA A 228 39.00 -16.71 -9.59
C ALA A 228 39.02 -16.74 -8.06
N VAL A 229 37.86 -16.92 -7.42
CA VAL A 229 37.75 -17.06 -5.95
C VAL A 229 38.40 -18.35 -5.45
N GLU A 230 38.32 -19.44 -6.21
CA GLU A 230 39.00 -20.70 -5.87
C GLU A 230 40.51 -20.60 -5.98
N ALA A 231 41.01 -19.90 -7.01
CA ALA A 231 42.44 -19.69 -7.23
C ALA A 231 43.06 -18.74 -6.19
N ASP A 232 42.33 -17.72 -5.76
CA ASP A 232 42.73 -16.81 -4.69
C ASP A 232 41.57 -16.54 -3.71
N PRO A 233 41.42 -17.38 -2.67
CA PRO A 233 40.35 -17.20 -1.68
C PRO A 233 40.42 -15.90 -0.89
N ALA A 234 41.57 -15.19 -0.89
CA ALA A 234 41.75 -13.91 -0.22
C ALA A 234 41.33 -12.72 -1.10
N ASN A 235 41.04 -12.93 -2.39
CA ASN A 235 40.55 -11.91 -3.28
C ASN A 235 39.09 -11.54 -2.97
N LEU A 236 38.91 -10.56 -2.08
CA LEU A 236 37.60 -10.09 -1.64
C LEU A 236 36.80 -9.43 -2.77
N GLN A 237 37.46 -8.79 -3.73
CA GLN A 237 36.79 -8.20 -4.90
C GLN A 237 36.15 -9.30 -5.76
N ALA A 238 36.91 -10.34 -6.12
CA ALA A 238 36.38 -11.45 -6.92
C ALA A 238 35.21 -12.15 -6.21
N ARG A 239 35.23 -12.22 -4.87
CA ARG A 239 34.12 -12.78 -4.08
C ARG A 239 32.88 -11.91 -4.13
N PHE A 240 33.05 -10.60 -4.06
CA PHE A 240 31.94 -9.64 -4.19
C PHE A 240 31.31 -9.73 -5.59
N ASP A 241 32.14 -9.71 -6.63
CA ASP A 241 31.70 -9.83 -8.03
C ASP A 241 30.99 -11.17 -8.28
N LEU A 242 31.53 -12.28 -7.72
CA LEU A 242 30.88 -13.59 -7.76
C LEU A 242 29.49 -13.56 -7.10
N ALA A 243 29.36 -12.92 -5.94
CA ALA A 243 28.07 -12.83 -5.27
C ALA A 243 27.03 -12.05 -6.10
N GLN A 244 27.42 -10.94 -6.73
CA GLN A 244 26.55 -10.20 -7.63
C GLN A 244 26.12 -11.05 -8.83
N ALA A 245 27.07 -11.78 -9.45
CA ALA A 245 26.78 -12.67 -10.56
C ALA A 245 25.89 -13.86 -10.18
N LEU A 246 26.07 -14.42 -8.98
CA LEU A 246 25.22 -15.49 -8.45
C LEU A 246 23.79 -14.99 -8.25
N TYR A 247 23.62 -13.81 -7.68
CA TYR A 247 22.29 -13.23 -7.48
C TYR A 247 21.60 -12.96 -8.82
N ALA A 248 22.33 -12.37 -9.79
CA ALA A 248 21.84 -12.13 -11.14
C ALA A 248 21.35 -13.41 -11.85
N ASN A 249 21.95 -14.56 -11.55
CA ASN A 249 21.55 -15.87 -12.08
C ASN A 249 20.51 -16.61 -11.22
N GLY A 250 19.86 -15.94 -10.28
CA GLY A 250 18.82 -16.52 -9.42
C GLY A 250 19.36 -17.42 -8.30
N GLN A 251 20.68 -17.46 -8.07
CA GLN A 251 21.33 -18.25 -7.03
C GLN A 251 21.46 -17.45 -5.73
N ALA A 252 20.33 -16.90 -5.24
CA ALA A 252 20.31 -15.97 -4.11
C ALA A 252 20.96 -16.51 -2.83
N GLN A 253 20.75 -17.80 -2.52
CA GLN A 253 21.35 -18.43 -1.34
C GLN A 253 22.89 -18.44 -1.42
N GLU A 254 23.45 -18.80 -2.57
CA GLU A 254 24.90 -18.83 -2.77
C GLU A 254 25.49 -17.42 -2.73
N ALA A 255 24.81 -16.44 -3.34
CA ALA A 255 25.22 -15.03 -3.29
C ALA A 255 25.32 -14.51 -1.85
N VAL A 256 24.31 -14.79 -1.02
CA VAL A 256 24.30 -14.40 0.39
C VAL A 256 25.41 -15.10 1.17
N ASP A 257 25.67 -16.39 0.91
CA ASP A 257 26.73 -17.12 1.59
C ASP A 257 28.14 -16.57 1.24
N GLU A 258 28.38 -16.16 -0.01
CA GLU A 258 29.62 -15.50 -0.42
C GLU A 258 29.82 -14.14 0.24
N LEU A 259 28.77 -13.32 0.32
CA LEU A 259 28.82 -12.01 1.01
C LEU A 259 29.02 -12.15 2.51
N LEU A 260 28.42 -13.17 3.14
CA LEU A 260 28.64 -13.46 4.56
C LEU A 260 30.07 -13.93 4.82
N ASP A 261 30.69 -14.70 3.91
CA ASP A 261 32.10 -15.05 4.03
C ASP A 261 33.01 -13.84 3.82
N LEU A 262 32.69 -12.96 2.86
CA LEU A 262 33.39 -11.69 2.68
C LEU A 262 33.35 -10.87 3.98
N PHE A 263 32.15 -10.63 4.53
CA PHE A 263 31.96 -9.86 5.76
C PHE A 263 32.68 -10.47 6.97
N ARG A 264 32.76 -11.81 7.05
CA ARG A 264 33.52 -12.49 8.11
C ARG A 264 35.02 -12.23 8.01
N ARG A 265 35.56 -12.17 6.80
CA ARG A 265 37.00 -11.96 6.55
C ARG A 265 37.40 -10.51 6.81
N ASP A 266 36.62 -9.56 6.31
CA ASP A 266 36.84 -8.15 6.51
C ASP A 266 35.50 -7.39 6.49
N ARG A 267 35.11 -6.86 7.65
CA ARG A 267 33.82 -6.19 7.86
C ARG A 267 33.76 -4.82 7.17
N GLU A 268 34.91 -4.15 7.03
CA GLU A 268 35.01 -2.76 6.53
C GLU A 268 35.58 -2.70 5.12
N TRP A 269 35.85 -3.86 4.49
CA TRP A 269 36.33 -3.91 3.12
C TRP A 269 35.42 -3.12 2.19
N ASN A 270 36.04 -2.20 1.43
CA ASN A 270 35.37 -1.30 0.49
C ASN A 270 34.20 -0.53 1.15
N ASP A 271 34.48 0.13 2.27
CA ASP A 271 33.50 0.90 3.06
C ASP A 271 32.27 0.07 3.49
N GLY A 272 32.51 -1.21 3.80
CA GLY A 272 31.47 -2.15 4.25
C GLY A 272 30.57 -2.68 3.13
N ALA A 273 31.07 -2.73 1.89
CA ALA A 273 30.32 -3.13 0.71
C ALA A 273 29.53 -4.44 0.86
N ALA A 274 30.10 -5.47 1.51
CA ALA A 274 29.38 -6.73 1.71
C ALA A 274 28.14 -6.58 2.59
N LYS A 275 28.21 -5.78 3.66
CA LYS A 275 27.08 -5.53 4.54
C LYS A 275 25.98 -4.75 3.81
N THR A 276 26.38 -3.72 3.07
CA THR A 276 25.45 -2.92 2.25
C THR A 276 24.75 -3.78 1.22
N GLN A 277 25.49 -4.60 0.47
CA GLN A 277 24.93 -5.50 -0.53
C GLN A 277 23.98 -6.55 0.07
N LEU A 278 24.31 -7.10 1.25
CA LEU A 278 23.41 -8.00 1.98
C LEU A 278 22.09 -7.30 2.33
N PHE A 279 22.13 -6.05 2.80
CA PHE A 279 20.92 -5.30 3.09
C PHE A 279 20.10 -5.01 1.83
N THR A 280 20.73 -4.62 0.73
CA THR A 280 20.03 -4.44 -0.55
C THR A 280 19.32 -5.72 -1.00
N ILE A 281 19.99 -6.88 -0.92
CA ILE A 281 19.36 -8.17 -1.21
C ILE A 281 18.20 -8.43 -0.24
N PHE A 282 18.39 -8.15 1.04
CA PHE A 282 17.38 -8.41 2.06
C PHE A 282 16.14 -7.51 1.97
N GLU A 283 16.29 -6.28 1.47
CA GLU A 283 15.20 -5.33 1.22
C GLU A 283 14.41 -5.72 -0.04
N ALA A 284 15.08 -6.28 -1.04
CA ALA A 284 14.44 -6.70 -2.28
C ALA A 284 13.60 -7.99 -2.16
N LEU A 285 13.92 -8.86 -1.20
CA LEU A 285 13.26 -10.16 -1.00
C LEU A 285 11.94 -10.04 -0.23
N LYS A 286 11.00 -10.96 -0.51
CA LYS A 286 9.72 -11.05 0.22
C LYS A 286 9.98 -11.30 1.73
N PRO A 287 9.15 -10.76 2.66
CA PRO A 287 9.40 -10.85 4.11
C PRO A 287 9.60 -12.26 4.68
N ASN A 288 8.98 -13.28 4.07
CA ASN A 288 9.06 -14.68 4.49
C ASN A 288 10.04 -15.52 3.67
N ASP A 289 10.89 -14.88 2.87
CA ASP A 289 11.87 -15.60 2.05
C ASP A 289 12.89 -16.37 2.93
N PRO A 290 13.12 -17.67 2.70
CA PRO A 290 14.05 -18.46 3.51
C PRO A 290 15.50 -17.94 3.49
N VAL A 291 15.97 -17.39 2.36
CA VAL A 291 17.30 -16.83 2.20
C VAL A 291 17.43 -15.56 3.04
N LEU A 292 16.40 -14.70 3.01
CA LEU A 292 16.30 -13.50 3.85
C LEU A 292 16.41 -13.85 5.34
N LEU A 293 15.55 -14.76 5.82
CA LEU A 293 15.46 -15.11 7.24
C LEU A 293 16.78 -15.74 7.74
N SER A 294 17.33 -16.68 6.98
CA SER A 294 18.59 -17.34 7.31
C SER A 294 19.78 -16.36 7.26
N GLY A 295 19.84 -15.53 6.21
CA GLY A 295 20.88 -14.54 5.98
C GLY A 295 20.95 -13.49 7.09
N ARG A 296 19.80 -12.86 7.43
CA ARG A 296 19.73 -11.88 8.52
C ARG A 296 20.19 -12.46 9.86
N ARG A 297 19.79 -13.69 10.18
CA ARG A 297 20.22 -14.38 11.41
C ARG A 297 21.73 -14.59 11.43
N LYS A 298 22.31 -15.08 10.34
CA LYS A 298 23.76 -15.28 10.21
C LYS A 298 24.52 -13.95 10.34
N LEU A 299 24.11 -12.92 9.59
CA LEU A 299 24.74 -11.60 9.64
C LEU A 299 24.68 -10.99 11.05
N SER A 300 23.52 -11.03 11.70
CA SER A 300 23.35 -10.54 13.07
C SER A 300 24.31 -11.23 14.04
N SER A 301 24.42 -12.57 13.97
CA SER A 301 25.37 -13.32 14.80
C SER A 301 26.83 -12.90 14.58
N MET A 302 27.20 -12.50 13.36
CA MET A 302 28.56 -12.05 13.04
C MET A 302 28.82 -10.61 13.47
N ILE A 303 27.80 -9.75 13.54
CA ILE A 303 27.94 -8.37 13.99
C ILE A 303 28.15 -8.30 15.51
N PHE A 304 27.48 -9.17 16.26
CA PHE A 304 27.51 -9.19 17.73
C PHE A 304 28.46 -10.22 18.35
N ALA A 305 29.19 -10.99 17.53
CA ALA A 305 30.30 -11.84 17.95
C ALA A 305 31.62 -11.06 18.00
#